data_AF-A0A9D5X3T5-F1
#
_entry.id   AF-A0A9D5X3T5-F1
#
_cell.length_a   1.000
_cell.length_b   1.000
_cell.length_c   1.000
_cell.angle_alpha   90.00
_cell.angle_beta   90.00
_cell.angle_gamma   90.00
#
_symmetry.space_group_name_H-M   'P 1'
#
loop_
_entity.id
_entity.type
_entity.pdbx_description
1 polymer ?
#
loop_
_entity_poly.entity_id
_entity_poly.type
_entity_poly.pdbx_seq_one_letter_code
_entity_poly.pdbx_strand_id
1 'polypeptide(L)'
;MAHTFDEKTTAQLNRAKEHFEQMFVKADRYLAVHAPGRSEIAGNHTDHEGGHVIAGALDVAIDAICAPNNLGVIRVASVGYDPFEVDYTNLEPSEAEYLSTKAIVRGMAANLVK
;
A
#
# COMPACT_ATOMS: atom_id res chain seq x y z
N MET A 1 19.77 9.21 8.53
CA MET A 1 20.32 8.00 7.88
C MET A 1 19.35 7.61 6.78
N ALA A 2 19.81 7.44 5.55
CA ALA A 2 18.99 6.78 4.55
C ALA A 2 18.82 5.32 5.01
N HIS A 3 17.59 4.86 5.14
CA HIS A 3 17.32 3.46 5.43
C HIS A 3 17.80 2.64 4.25
N THR A 4 18.79 1.77 4.45
CA THR A 4 19.25 0.85 3.40
C THR A 4 18.44 -0.43 3.52
N PHE A 5 17.66 -0.75 2.48
CA PHE A 5 16.96 -2.02 2.38
C PHE A 5 17.96 -3.16 2.11
N ASP A 6 17.61 -4.38 2.52
CA ASP A 6 18.38 -5.55 2.14
C ASP A 6 18.35 -5.80 0.61
N GLU A 7 19.16 -6.74 0.13
CA GLU A 7 19.28 -7.03 -1.30
C GLU A 7 17.96 -7.51 -1.92
N LYS A 8 17.19 -8.32 -1.19
CA LYS A 8 15.92 -8.87 -1.65
C LYS A 8 14.88 -7.77 -1.85
N THR A 9 14.73 -6.91 -0.85
CA THR A 9 13.80 -5.78 -0.84
C THR A 9 14.20 -4.74 -1.88
N THR A 10 15.51 -4.46 -2.01
CA THR A 10 16.03 -3.58 -3.07
C THR A 10 15.67 -4.11 -4.47
N ALA A 11 15.81 -5.43 -4.70
CA ALA A 11 15.43 -6.04 -5.97
C ALA A 11 13.92 -5.93 -6.25
N GLN A 12 13.07 -6.10 -5.25
CA GLN A 12 11.61 -5.94 -5.42
C GLN A 12 11.21 -4.49 -5.68
N LEU A 13 11.81 -3.53 -4.97
CA LEU A 13 11.58 -2.10 -5.20
C LEU A 13 12.01 -1.66 -6.60
N ASN A 14 13.10 -2.23 -7.14
CA ASN A 14 13.51 -1.98 -8.52
C ASN A 14 12.48 -2.51 -9.53
N ARG A 15 11.93 -3.71 -9.32
CA ARG A 15 10.85 -4.25 -10.15
C ARG A 15 9.58 -3.40 -10.06
N ALA A 16 9.22 -2.95 -8.86
CA ALA A 16 8.09 -2.04 -8.65
C ALA A 16 8.31 -0.71 -9.39
N LYS A 17 9.56 -0.21 -9.42
CA LYS A 17 9.92 1.01 -10.15
C LYS A 17 9.80 0.82 -11.67
N GLU A 18 10.30 -0.31 -12.19
CA GLU A 18 10.15 -0.65 -13.61
C GLU A 18 8.67 -0.72 -14.01
N HIS A 19 7.84 -1.37 -13.18
CA HIS A 19 6.40 -1.44 -13.43
C HIS A 19 5.73 -0.06 -13.35
N PHE A 20 6.12 0.77 -12.37
CA PHE A 20 5.65 2.15 -12.28
C PHE A 20 5.95 2.93 -13.57
N GLU A 21 7.18 2.85 -14.09
CA GLU A 21 7.60 3.57 -15.30
C GLU A 21 6.98 3.01 -16.59
N GLN A 22 6.43 1.79 -16.57
CA GLN A 22 5.62 1.24 -17.67
C GLN A 22 4.18 1.76 -17.65
N MET A 23 3.60 1.94 -16.45
CA MET A 23 2.20 2.31 -16.28
C MET A 23 1.97 3.82 -16.19
N PHE A 24 2.97 4.57 -15.75
CA PHE A 24 2.87 5.98 -15.40
C PHE A 24 4.05 6.79 -15.93
N VAL A 25 3.89 8.13 -15.90
CA VAL A 25 4.97 9.05 -16.28
C VAL A 25 6.09 8.97 -15.25
N LYS A 26 7.33 8.84 -15.74
CA LYS A 26 8.54 8.87 -14.92
C LYS A 26 8.59 10.12 -14.04
N ALA A 27 8.94 9.95 -12.77
CA ALA A 27 9.10 11.05 -11.83
C ALA A 27 10.59 11.32 -11.52
N ASP A 28 10.88 12.56 -11.12
CA ASP A 28 12.23 12.95 -10.67
C ASP A 28 12.59 12.32 -9.32
N ARG A 29 11.57 12.08 -8.47
CA ARG A 29 11.72 11.53 -7.13
C ARG A 29 10.63 10.51 -6.86
N TYR A 30 11.05 9.41 -6.26
CA TYR A 30 10.19 8.32 -5.84
C TYR A 30 10.21 8.18 -4.31
N LEU A 31 9.07 7.81 -3.74
CA LEU A 31 8.97 7.24 -2.42
C LEU A 31 8.98 5.71 -2.56
N ALA A 32 9.96 5.06 -1.94
CA ALA A 32 9.99 3.61 -1.80
C ALA A 32 9.31 3.21 -0.48
N VAL A 33 8.38 2.26 -0.55
CA VAL A 33 7.61 1.75 0.58
C VAL A 33 7.78 0.24 0.67
N HIS A 34 8.05 -0.25 1.88
CA HIS A 34 8.08 -1.67 2.21
C HIS A 34 7.16 -1.91 3.40
N ALA A 35 6.14 -2.76 3.22
CA ALA A 35 5.18 -3.10 4.25
C ALA A 35 5.11 -4.63 4.44
N PRO A 36 5.74 -5.17 5.50
CA PRO A 36 5.75 -6.62 5.73
C PRO A 36 4.35 -7.12 6.14
N GLY A 37 4.03 -8.32 5.70
CA GLY A 37 2.94 -9.10 6.25
C GLY A 37 3.23 -9.50 7.70
N ARG A 38 2.22 -10.02 8.38
CA ARG A 38 2.33 -10.47 9.77
C ARG A 38 1.73 -11.85 9.97
N SER A 39 2.21 -12.55 10.99
CA SER A 39 1.53 -13.71 11.56
C SER A 39 1.30 -13.51 13.06
N GLU A 40 0.20 -14.07 13.56
CA GLU A 40 -0.12 -14.13 14.99
C GLU A 40 0.34 -15.48 15.54
N ILE A 41 1.22 -15.42 16.54
CA ILE A 41 1.80 -16.59 17.20
C ILE A 41 0.87 -17.04 18.34
N ALA A 42 0.31 -16.09 19.08
CA ALA A 42 -0.60 -16.35 20.20
C ALA A 42 -1.53 -15.15 20.47
N GLY A 43 -2.65 -15.41 21.17
CA GLY A 43 -3.62 -14.38 21.54
C GLY A 43 -4.67 -14.08 20.46
N ASN A 44 -4.91 -15.03 19.53
CA ASN A 44 -5.90 -14.86 18.47
C ASN A 44 -7.28 -14.53 19.06
N HIS A 45 -8.00 -13.61 18.40
CA HIS A 45 -9.31 -13.06 18.79
C HIS A 45 -9.35 -12.32 20.13
N THR A 46 -8.24 -12.17 20.85
CA THR A 46 -8.24 -11.46 22.13
C THR A 46 -8.13 -9.95 21.97
N ASP A 47 -7.64 -9.47 20.82
CA ASP A 47 -7.51 -8.05 20.49
C ASP A 47 -8.86 -7.32 20.49
N HIS A 48 -9.92 -8.00 20.05
CA HIS A 48 -11.29 -7.45 20.08
C HIS A 48 -11.90 -7.39 21.49
N GLU A 49 -11.36 -8.15 22.44
CA GLU A 49 -11.84 -8.27 23.83
C GLU A 49 -10.91 -7.54 24.83
N GLY A 50 -9.98 -6.70 24.34
CA GLY A 50 -9.04 -5.96 25.19
C GLY A 50 -7.87 -6.80 25.73
N GLY A 51 -7.61 -7.96 25.15
CA GLY A 51 -6.47 -8.83 25.46
C GLY A 51 -5.16 -8.40 24.77
N HIS A 52 -4.19 -9.32 24.73
CA HIS A 52 -2.86 -9.09 24.18
C HIS A 52 -2.52 -10.14 23.13
N VAL A 53 -1.81 -9.71 22.08
CA VAL A 53 -1.38 -10.56 20.96
C VAL A 53 0.13 -10.62 20.90
N ILE A 54 0.67 -11.80 20.56
CA ILE A 54 2.06 -11.96 20.16
C ILE A 54 2.07 -12.15 18.64
N ALA A 55 2.59 -11.17 17.91
CA ALA A 55 2.68 -11.22 16.46
C ALA A 55 4.10 -10.89 15.97
N GLY A 56 4.45 -11.39 14.79
CA GLY A 56 5.72 -11.13 14.13
C GLY A 56 5.52 -10.69 12.69
N ALA A 57 6.37 -9.76 12.23
CA ALA A 57 6.50 -9.46 10.81
C ALA A 57 7.12 -10.66 10.10
N LEU A 58 6.69 -10.90 8.85
CA LEU A 58 7.17 -11.97 8.00
C LEU A 58 8.06 -11.42 6.88
N ASP A 59 8.83 -12.31 6.26
CA ASP A 59 9.67 -11.98 5.09
C ASP A 59 8.87 -11.81 3.78
N VAL A 60 7.54 -11.91 3.85
CA VAL A 60 6.62 -11.57 2.76
C VAL A 60 6.11 -10.15 2.98
N ALA A 61 6.09 -9.33 1.93
CA ALA A 61 5.76 -7.92 2.02
C ALA A 61 5.06 -7.42 0.76
N ILE A 62 4.44 -6.24 0.89
CA ILE A 62 4.09 -5.40 -0.25
C ILE A 62 5.16 -4.33 -0.40
N ASP A 63 5.76 -4.27 -1.58
CA ASP A 63 6.75 -3.27 -1.98
C ASP A 63 6.13 -2.33 -3.01
N ALA A 64 6.28 -1.02 -2.82
CA ALA A 64 5.68 -0.03 -3.69
C ALA A 64 6.61 1.14 -4.00
N ILE A 65 6.43 1.69 -5.20
CA ILE A 65 7.06 2.92 -5.67
C ILE A 65 5.95 3.94 -5.93
N CYS A 66 6.06 5.09 -5.28
CA CYS A 66 5.04 6.13 -5.31
C CYS A 66 5.64 7.46 -5.75
N ALA A 67 4.86 8.26 -6.47
CA ALA A 67 5.21 9.64 -6.81
C ALA A 67 3.94 10.51 -6.90
N PRO A 68 4.02 11.82 -6.59
CA PRO A 68 2.90 12.73 -6.80
C PRO A 68 2.59 12.86 -8.29
N ASN A 69 1.30 12.95 -8.63
CA ASN A 69 0.84 13.10 -10.02
C ASN A 69 0.11 14.43 -10.30
N ASN A 70 -0.32 15.16 -9.26
CA ASN A 70 -1.07 16.42 -9.35
C ASN A 70 -2.39 16.35 -10.18
N LEU A 71 -3.02 15.18 -10.25
CA LEU A 71 -4.24 14.95 -11.05
C LEU A 71 -5.55 14.99 -10.24
N GLY A 72 -5.51 15.17 -8.92
CA GLY A 72 -6.72 15.04 -8.09
C GLY A 72 -7.17 13.60 -7.84
N VAL A 73 -6.41 12.61 -8.32
CA VAL A 73 -6.71 11.18 -8.17
C VAL A 73 -5.49 10.39 -7.69
N ILE A 74 -5.71 9.38 -6.83
CA ILE A 74 -4.74 8.33 -6.51
C ILE A 74 -4.87 7.27 -7.61
N ARG A 75 -3.77 6.87 -8.22
CA ARG A 75 -3.74 5.83 -9.28
C ARG A 75 -2.88 4.68 -8.78
N VAL A 76 -3.41 3.46 -8.83
CA VAL A 76 -2.74 2.26 -8.33
C VAL A 76 -2.66 1.24 -9.46
N ALA A 77 -1.45 0.74 -9.71
CA ALA A 77 -1.18 -0.40 -10.58
C ALA A 77 -0.43 -1.46 -9.78
N SER A 78 -0.85 -2.71 -9.90
CA SER A 78 -0.23 -3.86 -9.24
C SER A 78 -0.06 -4.98 -10.24
N VAL A 79 1.08 -5.66 -10.21
CA VAL A 79 1.40 -6.71 -11.17
C VAL A 79 0.37 -7.83 -11.09
N GLY A 80 -0.29 -8.13 -12.21
CA GLY A 80 -1.30 -9.18 -12.30
C GLY A 80 -2.73 -8.74 -11.97
N TYR A 81 -2.96 -7.46 -11.69
CA TYR A 81 -4.29 -6.90 -11.41
C TYR A 81 -4.58 -5.70 -12.31
N ASP A 82 -5.86 -5.47 -12.61
CA ASP A 82 -6.28 -4.28 -13.34
C ASP A 82 -6.00 -3.01 -12.51
N PRO A 83 -5.44 -1.95 -13.14
CA PRO A 83 -5.21 -0.69 -12.46
C PRO A 83 -6.54 -0.02 -12.09
N PHE A 84 -6.53 0.75 -11.01
CA PHE A 84 -7.70 1.49 -10.56
C PHE A 84 -7.33 2.88 -10.04
N GLU A 85 -8.33 3.75 -9.97
CA GLU A 85 -8.17 5.14 -9.55
C GLU A 85 -9.17 5.52 -8.47
N VAL A 86 -8.71 6.26 -7.47
CA VAL A 86 -9.53 6.81 -6.38
C VAL A 86 -9.47 8.33 -6.47
N ASP A 87 -10.59 8.95 -6.77
CA ASP A 87 -10.79 10.39 -6.56
C ASP A 87 -10.76 10.67 -5.05
N TYR A 88 -9.75 11.43 -4.61
CA TYR A 88 -9.55 11.77 -3.20
C TYR A 88 -10.22 13.09 -2.80
N THR A 89 -10.95 13.73 -3.71
CA THR A 89 -11.78 14.90 -3.40
C THR A 89 -13.14 14.51 -2.81
N ASN A 90 -13.58 13.27 -3.05
CA ASN A 90 -14.74 12.66 -2.39
C ASN A 90 -14.32 11.32 -1.76
N LEU A 91 -14.24 11.26 -0.43
CA LEU A 91 -13.76 10.09 0.29
C LEU A 91 -14.86 9.36 1.07
N GLU A 92 -16.12 9.69 0.82
CA GLU A 92 -17.26 9.00 1.42
C GLU A 92 -17.30 7.52 0.99
N PRO A 93 -17.71 6.61 1.88
CA PRO A 93 -17.89 5.20 1.53
C PRO A 93 -18.83 5.03 0.32
N SER A 94 -18.46 4.13 -0.59
CA SER A 94 -19.25 3.79 -1.77
C SER A 94 -19.65 2.32 -1.71
N GLU A 95 -20.96 2.04 -1.70
CA GLU A 95 -21.47 0.66 -1.69
C GLU A 95 -20.99 -0.15 -2.91
N ALA A 96 -20.85 0.51 -4.06
CA ALA A 96 -20.34 -0.10 -5.29
C ALA A 96 -18.87 -0.55 -5.17
N GLU A 97 -18.13 -0.02 -4.19
CA GLU A 97 -16.73 -0.37 -3.94
C GLU A 97 -16.58 -1.37 -2.78
N TYR A 98 -17.67 -1.82 -2.15
CA TYR A 98 -17.60 -2.77 -1.03
C TYR A 98 -16.86 -4.05 -1.41
N LEU A 99 -16.05 -4.52 -0.46
CA LEU A 99 -15.19 -5.70 -0.61
C LEU A 99 -14.13 -5.58 -1.73
N SER A 100 -13.79 -4.35 -2.15
CA SER A 100 -12.74 -4.11 -3.14
C SER A 100 -11.48 -3.46 -2.55
N THR A 101 -10.33 -3.69 -3.19
CA THR A 101 -9.08 -2.98 -2.88
C THR A 101 -9.23 -1.46 -3.01
N LYS A 102 -10.09 -1.00 -3.92
CA LYS A 102 -10.39 0.42 -4.12
C LYS A 102 -10.99 1.06 -2.87
N ALA A 103 -11.93 0.38 -2.21
CA ALA A 103 -12.51 0.86 -0.94
C ALA A 103 -11.47 0.94 0.18
N ILE A 104 -10.50 0.01 0.24
CA ILE A 104 -9.40 0.08 1.22
C ILE A 104 -8.57 1.35 1.01
N VAL A 105 -8.17 1.63 -0.24
CA VAL A 105 -7.39 2.85 -0.55
C VAL A 105 -8.18 4.12 -0.23
N ARG A 106 -9.48 4.17 -0.55
CA ARG A 106 -10.36 5.29 -0.20
C ARG A 106 -10.43 5.50 1.31
N GLY A 107 -10.67 4.43 2.08
CA GLY A 107 -10.75 4.50 3.53
C GLY A 107 -9.45 4.93 4.20
N MET A 108 -8.30 4.49 3.66
CA MET A 108 -6.99 4.95 4.11
C MET A 108 -6.80 6.45 3.84
N ALA A 109 -7.09 6.91 2.62
CA ALA A 109 -7.02 8.32 2.27
C ALA A 109 -7.93 9.17 3.17
N ALA A 110 -9.16 8.72 3.43
CA ALA A 110 -10.13 9.39 4.30
C ALA A 110 -9.62 9.61 5.73
N ASN A 111 -8.75 8.75 6.25
CA ASN A 111 -8.17 8.89 7.59
C ASN A 111 -6.88 9.71 7.63
N LEU A 112 -6.26 9.98 6.48
CA LEU A 112 -5.05 10.80 6.38
C LEU A 112 -5.34 12.29 6.14
N VAL A 113 -6.50 12.62 5.55
CA VAL A 113 -6.92 14.02 5.31
C VAL A 113 -7.76 14.63 6.45
N LYS A 114 -7.89 13.93 7.57
CA LYS A 114 -8.56 14.44 8.78
C LYS A 114 -7.68 15.42 9.55
#